data_AF-A0A920I5N0-F1
#
_entry.id   AF-A0A920I5N0-F1
#
_cell.length_a   1.000
_cell.length_b   1.000
_cell.length_c   1.000
_cell.angle_alpha   90.00
_cell.angle_beta   90.00
_cell.angle_gamma   90.00
#
_symmetry.space_group_name_H-M   'P 1'
#
loop_
_entity.id
_entity.type
_entity.pdbx_description
1 polymer ?
#
loop_
_entity_poly.entity_id
_entity_poly.type
_entity_poly.pdbx_seq_one_letter_code
_entity_poly.pdbx_strand_id
1 'polypeptide(L)' 'MKTDDQEQRLLDSLRAVLEEFGNYGEPRVRGDGDIQIPLDIELKKARARQSNLADAFSRMMSEDLGPKRSSTWVK' A
#
# COMPACT_ATOMS: atom_id res chain seq x y z
N MET A 1 26.54 -10.61 19.79
CA MET A 1 25.83 -11.13 18.60
C MET A 1 26.00 -10.09 17.52
N LYS A 2 26.51 -10.42 16.33
CA LYS A 2 26.64 -9.40 15.28
C LYS A 2 25.24 -9.05 14.80
N THR A 3 24.98 -7.77 14.54
CA THR A 3 23.66 -7.27 14.13
C THR A 3 23.14 -8.00 12.88
N ASP A 4 24.06 -8.34 11.97
CA ASP A 4 23.80 -9.12 10.75
C ASP A 4 23.22 -10.52 11.04
N ASP A 5 23.62 -11.16 12.14
CA ASP A 5 23.10 -12.48 12.53
C ASP A 5 21.64 -12.42 12.98
N GLN A 6 21.21 -11.27 13.52
CA GLN A 6 19.83 -11.06 13.97
C GLN A 6 18.90 -10.73 12.81
N GLU A 7 19.36 -9.90 11.86
CA GLU A 7 18.61 -9.57 10.65
C GLU A 7 18.35 -10.81 9.80
N GLN A 8 19.37 -11.64 9.57
CA GLN A 8 19.21 -12.86 8.79
C GLN A 8 18.22 -13.83 9.44
N ARG A 9 18.29 -14.01 10.76
CA ARG A 9 17.33 -14.85 11.52
C ARG A 9 15.90 -14.32 11.43
N LEU A 10 15.74 -13.00 11.43
CA LEU A 10 14.43 -12.36 11.27
C LEU A 10 13.88 -12.60 9.87
N LEU A 11 14.70 -12.46 8.82
CA LEU A 11 14.30 -12.75 7.44
C LEU A 11 13.88 -14.22 7.26
N ASP A 12 14.65 -15.15 7.81
CA ASP A 12 14.35 -16.58 7.70
C ASP A 12 13.04 -16.93 8.44
N SER A 13 12.81 -16.32 9.61
CA SER A 13 11.55 -16.48 10.35
C SER A 13 10.36 -15.90 9.57
N LEU A 14 10.54 -14.73 8.94
CA LEU A 14 9.51 -14.11 8.11
C LEU A 14 9.19 -14.96 6.88
N ARG A 15 10.20 -15.55 6.21
CA ARG A 15 9.97 -16.46 5.08
C ARG A 15 9.10 -17.65 5.48
N ALA A 16 9.42 -18.30 6.60
CA ALA A 16 8.64 -19.43 7.11
C ALA A 16 7.18 -19.05 7.39
N VAL A 17 6.94 -17.87 7.99
CA VAL A 17 5.57 -17.37 8.22
C VAL A 17 4.86 -17.09 6.90
N LEU A 18 5.54 -16.47 5.93
CA LEU A 18 4.93 -16.06 4.67
C LEU A 18 4.55 -17.22 3.75
N GLU A 19 5.11 -18.42 3.95
CA GLU A 19 4.65 -19.64 3.27
C GLU A 19 3.16 -19.93 3.55
N GLU A 20 2.65 -19.54 4.72
CA GLU A 20 1.24 -19.68 5.08
C GLU A 20 0.34 -18.60 4.44
N PHE A 21 0.93 -17.51 3.91
CA PHE A 21 0.22 -16.34 3.40
C PHE A 21 0.63 -16.01 1.95
N GLY A 22 0.07 -16.74 0.98
CA GLY A 22 0.36 -16.58 -0.46
C GLY A 22 0.01 -15.22 -1.09
N ASN A 23 -0.52 -14.27 -0.32
CA ASN A 23 -0.81 -12.91 -0.79
C ASN A 23 0.41 -11.98 -0.77
N TYR A 24 1.53 -12.44 -0.22
CA TYR A 24 2.73 -11.65 0.03
C TYR A 24 3.93 -12.31 -0.65
N GLY A 25 4.82 -11.49 -1.18
CA GLY A 25 6.08 -11.93 -1.77
C GLY A 25 7.22 -11.95 -0.76
N GLU A 26 8.44 -12.20 -1.26
CA GLU A 26 9.62 -12.39 -0.43
C GLU A 26 10.00 -11.12 0.38
N PRO A 27 10.30 -11.24 1.69
CA PRO A 27 10.78 -10.14 2.51
C PRO A 27 12.18 -9.72 2.07
N ARG A 28 12.44 -8.41 2.03
CA ARG A 28 13.73 -7.85 1.63
C ARG A 28 14.13 -6.66 2.49
N VAL A 29 15.41 -6.54 2.76
CA VAL A 29 16.01 -5.41 3.48
C VAL A 29 16.20 -4.24 2.52
N ARG A 30 15.78 -3.05 2.93
CA ARG A 30 16.00 -1.79 2.22
C ARG A 30 17.31 -1.14 2.66
N GLY A 31 17.80 -0.19 1.87
CA GLY A 31 19.08 0.50 2.14
C GLY A 31 19.12 1.32 3.44
N ASP A 32 17.96 1.57 4.06
CA ASP A 32 17.78 2.21 5.37
C ASP A 32 17.72 1.21 6.53
N GLY A 33 17.77 -0.10 6.26
CA GLY A 33 17.67 -1.17 7.24
C GLY A 33 16.23 -1.65 7.51
N ASP A 34 15.23 -1.05 6.87
CA ASP A 34 13.84 -1.50 7.02
C ASP A 34 13.56 -2.78 6.22
N ILE A 35 12.76 -3.68 6.79
CA ILE A 35 12.28 -4.88 6.07
C ILE A 35 10.98 -4.56 5.36
N GLN A 36 10.98 -4.71 4.04
CA GLN A 36 9.79 -4.60 3.21
C GLN A 36 9.26 -5.98 2.81
N ILE A 37 7.97 -6.23 3.08
CA ILE A 37 7.23 -7.39 2.56
C ILE A 37 6.28 -6.88 1.46
N PRO A 38 6.55 -7.17 0.17
CA PRO A 38 5.68 -6.74 -0.92
C PRO A 38 4.39 -7.57 -0.94
N LEU A 39 3.27 -6.94 -1.30
CA LEU A 39 2.06 -7.67 -1.69
C LEU A 39 2.26 -8.31 -3.06
N ASP A 40 1.60 -9.44 -3.33
CA ASP A 40 1.55 -10.06 -4.65
C ASP A 40 1.19 -9.03 -5.73
N ILE A 41 1.86 -9.11 -6.88
CA ILE A 41 1.70 -8.22 -8.01
C ILE A 41 0.25 -8.20 -8.51
N GLU A 42 -0.44 -9.34 -8.52
CA GLU A 42 -1.83 -9.43 -8.97
C GLU A 42 -2.78 -8.72 -8.00
N LEU A 43 -2.62 -8.94 -6.69
CA LEU A 43 -3.38 -8.24 -5.66
C LEU A 43 -3.09 -6.74 -5.64
N LYS A 44 -1.83 -6.37 -5.87
CA LYS A 44 -1.40 -4.97 -5.97
C LYS A 44 -2.04 -4.29 -7.17
N LYS A 45 -2.08 -4.97 -8.33
CA LYS A 45 -2.81 -4.49 -9.53
C LYS A 45 -4.31 -4.40 -9.27
N ALA A 46 -4.92 -5.38 -8.60
CA ALA A 46 -6.34 -5.36 -8.27
C ALA A 46 -6.71 -4.16 -7.36
N ARG A 47 -5.94 -3.93 -6.29
CA ARG A 47 -6.13 -2.77 -5.40
C ARG A 47 -5.90 -1.43 -6.12
N ALA A 48 -4.88 -1.35 -6.98
CA ALA A 48 -4.62 -0.16 -7.77
C ALA A 48 -5.77 0.14 -8.74
N ARG A 49 -6.33 -0.88 -9.41
CA ARG A 49 -7.51 -0.72 -10.27
C ARG A 49 -8.73 -0.22 -9.48
N GLN A 50 -8.97 -0.78 -8.29
CA GLN A 50 -10.06 -0.35 -7.42
C GLN A 50 -9.90 1.11 -6.97
N SER A 51 -8.69 1.52 -6.57
CA SER A 51 -8.39 2.91 -6.21
C SER A 51 -8.61 3.85 -7.39
N ASN A 52 -8.07 3.51 -8.56
CA ASN A 52 -8.21 4.34 -9.76
C ASN A 52 -9.68 4.51 -10.17
N LEU A 53 -10.49 3.45 -10.01
CA LEU A 53 -11.93 3.51 -10.27
C LEU A 53 -12.64 4.42 -9.26
N ALA A 54 -12.34 4.31 -7.97
CA ALA A 54 -12.90 5.19 -6.94
C ALA A 54 -12.51 6.66 -7.16
N ASP A 55 -11.27 6.91 -7.58
CA ASP A 55 -10.77 8.24 -7.93
C ASP A 55 -11.49 8.80 -9.16
N ALA A 56 -11.72 7.98 -10.19
CA ALA A 56 -12.46 8.37 -11.38
C ALA A 56 -13.93 8.72 -11.06
N PHE A 57 -14.60 7.92 -10.23
CA PHE A 57 -15.95 8.24 -9.77
C PHE A 57 -15.99 9.52 -8.92
N SER A 58 -15.01 9.71 -8.03
CA SER A 58 -14.92 10.92 -7.22
C SER A 58 -14.71 12.17 -8.08
N ARG A 59 -13.90 12.09 -9.14
CA ARG A 59 -13.71 13.18 -10.10
C ARG A 59 -15.00 13.47 -10.86
N MET A 60 -15.65 12.45 -11.41
CA MET A 60 -16.93 12.60 -12.12
C MET A 60 -17.99 13.26 -11.22
N MET A 61 -18.14 12.81 -9.97
CA MET A 61 -19.06 13.45 -9.01
C MET A 61 -18.65 14.87 -8.67
N SER A 62 -17.35 15.16 -8.55
CA SER A 62 -16.88 16.53 -8.29
C SER A 62 -17.12 17.50 -9.45
N GLU A 63 -17.11 17.00 -10.69
CA GLU A 63 -17.44 17.76 -11.90
C GLU A 63 -18.95 18.01 -12.01
N ASP A 64 -19.77 17.04 -11.58
CA ASP A 64 -21.24 17.12 -11.62
C ASP A 64 -21.84 17.99 -10.49
N LEU A 65 -21.12 18.17 -9.37
CA LEU A 65 -21.56 18.97 -8.22
C LEU A 65 -21.61 20.49 -8.49
N GLY A 66 -21.22 20.96 -9.68
CA GLY A 66 -21.18 22.39 -10.03
C GLY A 66 -20.21 23.20 -9.15
N PRO A 67 -19.98 24.48 -9.46
CA PRO A 67 -19.08 25.31 -8.66
C PRO A 67 -19.58 25.37 -7.21
N LYS A 68 -18.72 24.98 -6.25
CA LYS A 68 -18.99 25.14 -4.81
C LYS A 68 -19.40 26.58 -4.55
N ARG A 69 -20.69 26.82 -4.32
CA ARG A 69 -21.22 28.13 -3.94
C ARG A 69 -20.50 28.57 -2.68
N SER A 70 -19.66 29.60 -2.78
CA SER A 70 -19.04 30.21 -1.61
C SER A 70 -20.18 30.76 -0.76
N SER A 71 -20.41 30.15 0.41
CA SER A 71 -21.29 30.69 1.44
C SER A 71 -20.61 31.89 2.11
N THR A 72 -20.35 32.94 1.34
CA THR A 72 -20.11 34.28 1.90
C THR A 72 -21.47 34.80 2.32
N TRP A 73 -21.74 34.67 3.62
CA TRP A 73 -22.90 35.21 4.31
C TRP A 73 -23.20 36.64 3.84
N VAL A 74 -24.39 36.85 3.27
CA VAL A 74 -24.90 38.19 2.97
C VAL A 74 -25.43 38.79 4.27
N LYS A 75 -25.00 40.01 4.57
CA LYS A 75 -25.39 40.79 5.74
C LYS A 75 -26.73 41.49 5.52
#